data_AF-A0A2D5VCI3-F1
#
_entry.id   AF-A0A2D5VCI3-F1
#
_cell.length_a   1.000
_cell.length_b   1.000
_cell.length_c   1.000
_cell.angle_alpha   90.00
_cell.angle_beta   90.00
_cell.angle_gamma   90.00
#
_symmetry.space_group_name_H-M   'P 1'
#
loop_
_entity.id
_entity.type
_entity.pdbx_description
1 polymer ?
#
loop_
_entity_poly.entity_id
_entity_poly.type
_entity_poly.pdbx_seq_one_letter_code
_entity_poly.pdbx_strand_id
1 'polypeptide(L)'
;MVGAWLFDEGKGESVGDSSSNKNAGELIGNVKWSKSRKFGGSLEFDGTEGYVEVPDSDNYEFAGDFSIAFWLKSEMPAPGSLGIVTKGYHDKSNTKPWYLVYFVPAGSVDLMDQRQ
;
A
#
# COMPACT_ATOMS: atom_id res chain seq x y z
N MET A 1 -1.36 16.23 -2.88
CA MET A 1 -1.43 14.77 -3.11
C MET A 1 -0.04 14.32 -3.52
N VAL A 2 0.53 13.33 -2.82
CA VAL A 2 1.95 12.96 -2.99
C VAL A 2 2.16 11.80 -3.97
N GLY A 3 1.16 10.94 -4.13
CA GLY A 3 1.13 9.88 -5.13
C GLY A 3 -0.30 9.38 -5.35
N ALA A 4 -0.59 8.90 -6.55
CA ALA A 4 -1.87 8.30 -6.93
C ALA A 4 -1.65 7.25 -8.04
N TRP A 5 -1.69 5.97 -7.66
CA TRP A 5 -1.57 4.85 -8.58
C TRP A 5 -2.96 4.28 -8.88
N LEU A 6 -3.44 4.50 -10.11
CA LEU A 6 -4.78 4.11 -10.54
C LEU A 6 -4.81 2.72 -11.19
N PHE A 7 -3.64 2.21 -11.60
CA PHE A 7 -3.46 0.92 -12.25
C PHE A 7 -4.23 0.79 -13.58
N ASP A 8 -4.41 1.87 -14.32
CA ASP A 8 -5.15 1.89 -15.59
C ASP A 8 -4.35 1.35 -16.79
N GLU A 9 -3.04 1.14 -16.63
CA GLU A 9 -2.14 0.65 -17.68
C GLU A 9 -2.52 -0.77 -18.14
N GLY A 10 -2.92 -1.63 -17.19
CA GLY A 10 -3.45 -2.97 -17.45
C GLY A 10 -2.45 -3.97 -18.05
N LYS A 11 -1.17 -3.61 -18.17
CA LYS A 11 -0.08 -4.45 -18.68
C LYS A 11 1.30 -3.87 -18.33
N GLY A 12 2.33 -4.69 -18.48
CA GLY A 12 3.72 -4.32 -18.21
C GLY A 12 4.07 -4.48 -16.73
N GLU A 13 5.25 -4.00 -16.35
CA GLU A 13 5.83 -4.17 -15.01
C GLU A 13 5.89 -2.86 -14.22
N SER A 14 5.36 -1.76 -14.75
CA SER A 14 5.36 -0.45 -14.08
C SER A 14 3.94 0.05 -13.85
N VAL A 15 3.75 0.78 -12.74
CA VAL A 15 2.51 1.46 -12.38
C VAL A 15 2.75 2.96 -12.31
N GLY A 16 1.99 3.72 -13.08
CA GLY A 16 2.16 5.17 -13.17
C GLY A 16 1.59 5.90 -11.96
N ASP A 17 2.32 6.93 -11.51
CA ASP A 17 1.80 7.92 -10.57
C ASP A 17 1.10 9.06 -11.34
N SER A 18 -0.21 9.19 -11.11
CA SER A 18 -1.07 10.22 -11.68
C SER A 18 -0.90 11.59 -11.01
N SER A 19 -0.16 11.68 -9.90
CA SER A 19 0.16 12.94 -9.25
C SER A 19 1.14 13.79 -10.07
N SER A 20 1.43 15.01 -9.59
CA SER A 20 2.48 15.87 -10.15
C SER A 20 3.89 15.36 -9.87
N ASN A 21 4.07 14.46 -8.90
CA ASN A 21 5.39 14.02 -8.42
C ASN A 21 5.98 12.87 -9.24
N LYS A 22 5.16 12.14 -10.00
CA LYS A 22 5.60 11.09 -10.92
C LYS A 22 6.43 9.98 -10.25
N ASN A 23 6.06 9.63 -9.03
CA ASN A 23 6.66 8.53 -8.29
C ASN A 23 6.15 7.18 -8.81
N ALA A 24 6.54 6.80 -10.03
CA ALA A 24 6.14 5.52 -10.62
C ALA A 24 6.61 4.35 -9.74
N GLY A 25 5.82 3.29 -9.72
CA GLY A 25 6.18 2.04 -9.07
C GLY A 25 6.47 0.92 -10.07
N GLU A 26 7.03 -0.17 -9.56
CA GLU A 26 7.33 -1.39 -10.29
C GLU A 26 6.68 -2.60 -9.62
N LEU A 27 6.22 -3.55 -10.44
CA LEU A 27 5.64 -4.81 -9.97
C LEU A 27 6.76 -5.79 -9.65
N ILE A 28 6.86 -6.23 -8.40
CA ILE A 28 7.85 -7.20 -7.96
C ILE A 28 7.15 -8.49 -7.55
N GLY A 29 7.66 -9.63 -8.03
CA GLY A 29 7.11 -10.96 -7.73
C GLY A 29 5.84 -11.27 -8.52
N ASN A 30 4.96 -12.09 -7.92
CA ASN A 30 3.74 -12.59 -8.54
C ASN A 30 2.58 -11.60 -8.41
N VAL A 31 2.67 -10.49 -9.13
CA VAL A 31 1.58 -9.50 -9.24
C VAL A 31 0.98 -9.55 -10.64
N LYS A 32 -0.35 -9.55 -10.74
CA LYS A 32 -1.06 -9.60 -12.03
C LYS A 32 -2.00 -8.42 -12.18
N TRP A 33 -2.08 -7.91 -13.40
CA TRP A 33 -3.15 -6.97 -13.77
C TRP A 33 -4.49 -7.68 -13.75
N SER A 34 -5.48 -7.08 -13.08
CA SER A 34 -6.79 -7.67 -12.93
C SER A 34 -7.89 -6.85 -13.60
N LYS A 35 -8.92 -7.56 -14.05
CA LYS A 35 -10.17 -6.97 -14.54
C LYS A 35 -11.23 -6.85 -13.44
N SER A 36 -10.99 -7.47 -12.29
CA SER A 36 -11.86 -7.34 -11.11
C SER A 36 -11.51 -6.04 -10.38
N ARG A 37 -12.33 -5.00 -10.60
CA ARG A 37 -12.11 -3.67 -10.02
C ARG A 37 -13.42 -2.95 -9.75
N LYS A 38 -13.36 -1.92 -8.90
CA LYS A 38 -14.48 -0.99 -8.69
C LYS A 38 -14.49 0.15 -9.70
N PHE A 39 -13.31 0.68 -10.01
CA PHE A 39 -13.06 1.74 -11.00
C PHE A 39 -11.72 1.47 -11.69
N GLY A 40 -11.49 2.07 -12.86
CA GLY A 40 -10.17 2.04 -13.51
C GLY A 40 -9.64 0.63 -13.74
N GLY A 41 -8.37 0.40 -13.41
CA GLY A 41 -7.73 -0.91 -13.31
C GLY A 41 -7.47 -1.37 -11.86
N SER A 42 -6.85 -2.54 -11.71
CA SER A 42 -6.47 -3.10 -10.42
C SER A 42 -5.34 -4.11 -10.56
N LEU A 43 -4.69 -4.40 -9.43
CA LEU A 43 -3.73 -5.49 -9.30
C LEU A 43 -4.31 -6.60 -8.44
N GLU A 44 -3.91 -7.82 -8.75
CA GLU A 44 -4.24 -9.03 -8.01
C GLU A 44 -2.94 -9.66 -7.51
N PHE A 45 -2.96 -10.03 -6.24
CA PHE A 45 -1.84 -10.56 -5.49
C PHE A 45 -2.18 -11.98 -5.05
N ASP A 46 -1.25 -12.92 -5.16
CA ASP A 46 -1.47 -14.32 -4.78
C ASP A 46 -1.35 -14.57 -3.27
N GLY A 47 -0.95 -13.56 -2.50
CA GLY A 47 -0.80 -13.62 -1.04
C GLY A 47 0.53 -14.22 -0.56
N THR A 48 1.49 -14.47 -1.45
CA THR A 48 2.80 -15.04 -1.12
C THR A 48 3.92 -14.01 -1.29
N GLU A 49 4.40 -13.80 -2.51
CA GLU A 49 5.52 -12.93 -2.85
C GLU A 49 5.09 -11.99 -3.98
N GLY A 50 4.50 -10.84 -3.63
CA GLY A 50 4.07 -9.86 -4.61
C GLY A 50 3.81 -8.48 -3.99
N TYR A 51 4.42 -7.44 -4.55
CA TYR A 51 4.20 -6.05 -4.12
C TYR A 51 4.46 -5.06 -5.25
N VAL A 52 4.01 -3.82 -5.05
CA VAL A 52 4.43 -2.68 -5.85
C VAL A 52 5.55 -1.97 -5.09
N GLU A 53 6.73 -1.90 -5.68
CA GLU A 53 7.82 -1.09 -5.15
C GLU A 53 7.70 0.33 -5.70
N VAL A 54 7.74 1.32 -4.82
CA VAL A 54 7.92 2.72 -5.23
C VAL A 54 9.23 3.19 -4.60
N PRO A 55 10.21 3.66 -5.40
CA PRO A 55 11.48 4.12 -4.87
C PRO A 55 11.32 5.23 -3.84
N ASP A 56 12.22 5.25 -2.86
CA ASP A 56 12.26 6.29 -1.84
C ASP A 56 12.41 7.69 -2.45
N SER A 57 11.81 8.68 -1.79
CA SER A 57 11.78 10.06 -2.26
C SER A 57 11.50 11.01 -1.09
N ASP A 58 12.13 12.19 -1.12
CA ASP A 58 11.85 13.31 -0.21
C ASP A 58 10.35 13.68 -0.18
N ASN A 59 9.60 13.36 -1.23
CA ASN A 59 8.14 13.52 -1.30
C ASN A 59 7.39 12.76 -0.20
N TYR A 60 7.97 11.70 0.36
CA TYR A 60 7.39 10.87 1.42
C TYR A 60 7.83 11.28 2.82
N GLU A 61 8.65 12.32 2.94
CA GLU A 61 9.04 12.91 4.22
C GLU A 61 7.96 13.89 4.70
N PHE A 62 6.87 13.35 5.23
CA PHE A 62 5.75 14.16 5.71
C PHE A 62 6.13 14.90 7.01
N ALA A 63 6.23 16.22 6.95
CA ALA A 63 6.46 17.08 8.13
C ALA A 63 5.19 17.42 8.92
N GLY A 64 4.01 17.00 8.44
CA GLY A 64 2.71 17.27 9.04
C GLY A 64 1.70 16.17 8.74
N ASP A 65 0.43 16.45 9.03
CA ASP A 65 -0.65 15.48 8.84
C ASP A 65 -0.78 15.05 7.36
N PHE A 66 -1.07 13.78 7.16
CA PHE A 66 -1.32 13.22 5.83
C PHE A 66 -2.48 12.21 5.89
N SER A 67 -2.94 11.78 4.72
CA SER A 67 -3.97 10.76 4.58
C SER A 67 -3.60 9.79 3.48
N ILE A 68 -3.93 8.52 3.68
CA ILE A 68 -3.80 7.44 2.69
C ILE A 68 -5.21 6.88 2.45
N ALA A 69 -5.54 6.65 1.18
CA ALA A 69 -6.81 6.04 0.79
C ALA A 69 -6.57 5.09 -0.38
N PHE A 70 -7.26 3.94 -0.39
CA PHE A 70 -7.14 2.93 -1.44
C PHE A 70 -8.40 2.06 -1.52
N TRP A 71 -8.57 1.37 -2.64
CA TRP A 71 -9.60 0.34 -2.82
C TRP A 71 -8.96 -1.04 -2.65
N LEU A 72 -9.62 -1.92 -1.90
CA LEU A 72 -9.20 -3.30 -1.71
C LEU A 72 -10.39 -4.24 -1.90
N LYS A 73 -10.15 -5.38 -2.53
CA LYS A 73 -11.02 -6.55 -2.50
C LYS A 73 -10.22 -7.72 -1.95
N SER A 74 -10.65 -8.28 -0.84
CA SER A 74 -10.04 -9.46 -0.23
C SER A 74 -10.95 -10.66 -0.41
N GLU A 75 -10.39 -11.78 -0.86
CA GLU A 75 -11.08 -13.06 -0.95
C GLU A 75 -10.60 -13.92 0.25
N MET A 76 -11.05 -13.60 1.46
CA MET A 76 -10.60 -14.28 2.69
C MET A 76 -11.21 -15.70 2.83
N PRO A 77 -10.47 -16.66 3.46
CA PRO A 77 -10.67 -16.88 4.89
C PRO A 77 -9.34 -17.26 5.60
N ALA A 78 -8.50 -16.29 5.97
CA ALA A 78 -7.32 -16.59 6.77
C ALA A 78 -7.56 -16.19 8.24
N PRO A 79 -7.48 -17.12 9.21
CA PRO A 79 -7.54 -16.78 10.62
C PRO A 79 -6.25 -16.04 11.01
N GLY A 80 -6.33 -14.73 11.17
CA GLY A 80 -5.22 -13.88 11.60
C GLY A 80 -5.45 -12.40 11.29
N SER A 81 -4.78 -11.53 12.03
CA SER A 81 -4.79 -10.09 11.78
C SER A 81 -4.03 -9.79 10.48
N LEU A 82 -4.71 -9.26 9.47
CA LEU A 82 -4.10 -8.85 8.20
C LEU A 82 -3.74 -7.36 8.25
N GLY A 83 -2.44 -7.06 8.33
CA GLY A 83 -1.91 -5.74 8.03
C GLY A 83 -2.10 -5.41 6.55
N ILE A 84 -2.72 -4.28 6.24
CA ILE A 84 -3.03 -3.79 4.87
C ILE A 84 -2.16 -2.58 4.49
N VAL A 85 -1.85 -1.73 5.44
CA VAL A 85 -0.76 -0.73 5.45
C VAL A 85 0.07 -1.12 6.70
N THR A 86 1.39 -0.92 6.86
CA THR A 86 2.19 -1.35 8.06
C THR A 86 3.22 -0.34 8.68
N LYS A 87 3.19 0.07 9.99
CA LYS A 87 3.87 1.25 10.63
C LYS A 87 4.82 0.69 11.65
N GLY A 88 6.09 1.04 11.53
CA GLY A 88 7.06 0.80 12.57
C GLY A 88 8.28 1.64 12.32
N TYR A 89 9.40 1.23 12.90
CA TYR A 89 10.65 1.95 12.84
C TYR A 89 11.77 1.01 12.40
N HIS A 90 12.72 1.54 11.63
CA HIS A 90 13.91 0.79 11.20
C HIS A 90 14.89 0.52 12.36
N ASP A 91 14.84 1.32 13.42
CA ASP A 91 15.71 1.21 14.58
C ASP A 91 15.09 1.88 15.83
N LYS A 92 15.80 1.82 16.97
CA LYS A 92 15.41 2.51 18.22
C LYS A 92 15.56 4.03 18.14
N SER A 93 16.09 4.59 17.03
CA SER A 93 16.32 6.03 16.89
C SER A 93 15.04 6.79 16.57
N ASN A 94 13.99 6.10 16.10
CA ASN A 94 12.68 6.68 15.84
C ASN A 94 12.67 7.77 14.75
N THR A 95 13.75 7.90 13.97
CA THR A 95 13.93 9.01 13.01
C THR A 95 13.32 8.75 11.63
N LYS A 96 12.99 7.50 11.31
CA LYS A 96 12.41 7.09 10.01
C LYS A 96 11.26 6.09 10.19
N PRO A 97 10.00 6.55 10.32
CA PRO A 97 8.85 5.67 10.40
C PRO A 97 8.43 5.10 9.02
N TRP A 98 8.05 3.82 8.96
CA TRP A 98 7.18 3.25 7.89
C TRP A 98 5.69 3.31 8.32
N TYR A 99 4.63 2.95 7.55
CA TYR A 99 3.18 3.20 7.87
C TYR A 99 2.14 2.05 7.68
N LEU A 100 1.35 1.72 8.77
CA LEU A 100 0.30 0.71 9.29
C LEU A 100 -1.19 1.03 9.04
N VAL A 101 -2.02 0.10 8.61
CA VAL A 101 -3.47 -0.01 8.69
C VAL A 101 -3.75 -1.51 8.62
N TYR A 102 -4.16 -2.17 9.70
CA TYR A 102 -4.57 -3.58 9.64
C TYR A 102 -6.09 -3.70 9.75
N PHE A 103 -6.65 -4.79 9.22
CA PHE A 103 -8.04 -5.15 9.42
C PHE A 103 -8.12 -6.43 10.25
N VAL A 104 -8.99 -6.39 11.25
CA VAL A 104 -9.49 -7.59 11.95
C VAL A 104 -10.79 -7.99 11.24
N PRO A 105 -11.08 -9.28 11.05
CA PRO A 105 -12.28 -9.75 10.32
C PRO A 105 -13.64 -9.25 10.82
N ALA A 106 -13.69 -8.48 11.91
CA ALA A 106 -14.90 -7.87 12.47
C ALA A 106 -15.24 -6.47 11.91
N GLY A 107 -14.46 -5.93 10.96
CA GLY A 107 -14.77 -4.67 10.27
C GLY A 107 -14.45 -3.39 11.05
N SER A 108 -13.70 -3.48 12.16
CA SER A 108 -13.18 -2.32 12.88
C SER A 108 -11.76 -1.98 12.42
N VAL A 109 -11.51 -0.69 12.19
CA VAL A 109 -10.17 -0.11 12.02
C VAL A 109 -9.71 0.33 13.42
N ASP A 110 -8.56 -0.18 13.87
CA ASP A 110 -7.99 0.16 15.19
C ASP A 110 -6.55 0.67 15.02
N LEU A 111 -6.18 1.66 15.84
CA LEU A 111 -4.86 2.28 15.85
C LEU A 111 -4.14 1.86 17.14
N MET A 112 -3.33 0.82 17.09
CA MET A 112 -2.50 0.43 18.25
C MET A 112 -1.21 1.26 18.33
N ASP A 113 -1.09 2.03 19.40
CA ASP A 113 0.17 2.61 19.88
C ASP A 113 0.83 1.61 20.84
N GLN A 114 1.81 0.83 20.37
CA GLN A 114 2.60 -0.08 21.22
C GLN A 114 3.79 0.66 21.83
N ARG A 115 3.51 1.61 22.73
CA ARG A 115 4.52 2.13 23.67
C ARG A 115 4.50 1.28 24.94
N GLN A 116 5.47 0.37 25.04
CA GLN A 116 6.09 -0.03 26.33
C GLN A 116 7.56 0.33 26.28
#